data_AF-A0A820KX85-F1
#
_entry.id   AF-A0A820KX85-F1
#
_cell.length_a   1.000
_cell.length_b   1.000
_cell.length_c   1.000
_cell.angle_alpha   90.00
_cell.angle_beta   90.00
_cell.angle_gamma   90.00
#
_symmetry.space_group_name_H-M   'P 1'
#
loop_
_entity.id
_entity.type
_entity.pdbx_description
1 polymer ?
#
loop_
_entity_poly.entity_id
_entity_poly.type
_entity_poly.pdbx_seq_one_letter_code
_entity_poly.pdbx_strand_id
1 'polypeptide(L)'
;GPIAKRDMGKEIRSVSFDCDGTLIAVGFKDGQISLVDFSMEKKSLTDGNKKTRERNAAITCIRFSPNGKLLVASSENCCIDFFGIQQKELTRLGYVTHIQDAVLQMDWSTTSQYIRASTASFQALIFRTPNGEEIKNHEEIEKIVWNSWTR
;
A
#
# COMPACT_ATOMS: atom_id res chain seq x y z
N GLY A 1 15.99 -25.15 -0.01
CA GLY A 1 15.83 -24.77 1.41
C GLY A 1 14.41 -25.05 1.87
N PRO A 2 14.11 -24.97 3.17
CA PRO A 2 12.74 -25.13 3.66
C PRO A 2 11.84 -24.02 3.10
N ILE A 3 10.60 -24.37 2.74
CA ILE A 3 9.59 -23.45 2.24
C ILE A 3 8.66 -23.11 3.41
N ALA A 4 8.49 -21.83 3.72
CA ALA A 4 7.48 -21.37 4.66
C ALA A 4 6.13 -21.20 3.92
N LYS A 5 5.05 -21.71 4.51
CA LYS A 5 3.68 -21.54 4.00
C LYS A 5 2.78 -21.07 5.15
N ARG A 6 1.90 -20.10 4.86
CA ARG A 6 0.86 -19.64 5.78
C ARG A 6 -0.48 -19.63 5.06
N ASP A 7 -1.51 -20.19 5.69
CA ASP A 7 -2.90 -20.01 5.27
C ASP A 7 -3.44 -18.73 5.92
N MET A 8 -4.07 -17.88 5.12
CA MET A 8 -4.66 -16.62 5.56
C MET A 8 -6.19 -16.70 5.71
N GLY A 9 -6.81 -17.84 5.37
CA GLY A 9 -8.23 -18.10 5.56
C GLY A 9 -9.18 -17.23 4.71
N LYS A 10 -8.66 -16.41 3.81
CA LYS A 10 -9.41 -15.45 2.97
C LYS A 10 -8.78 -15.30 1.59
N GLU A 11 -9.57 -14.85 0.62
CA GLU A 11 -9.10 -14.57 -0.74
C GLU A 11 -8.17 -13.33 -0.73
N ILE A 12 -6.89 -13.57 -1.04
CA ILE A 12 -5.85 -12.54 -1.14
C ILE A 12 -5.90 -11.95 -2.55
N ARG A 13 -5.79 -10.63 -2.65
CA ARG A 13 -5.79 -9.91 -3.94
C ARG A 13 -4.49 -9.16 -4.21
N SER A 14 -3.78 -8.76 -3.17
CA SER A 14 -2.52 -8.02 -3.33
C SER A 14 -1.58 -8.31 -2.18
N VAL A 15 -0.28 -8.26 -2.47
CA VAL A 15 0.79 -8.42 -1.48
C VAL A 15 1.94 -7.44 -1.77
N SER A 16 2.67 -7.05 -0.73
CA SER A 16 3.91 -6.29 -0.84
C SER A 16 4.84 -6.65 0.31
N PHE A 17 6.14 -6.77 0.03
CA PHE A 17 7.18 -6.80 1.07
C PHE A 17 7.55 -5.38 1.49
N ASP A 18 8.03 -5.23 2.73
CA ASP A 18 8.77 -4.04 3.15
C ASP A 18 10.19 -4.02 2.56
N CYS A 19 10.92 -2.93 2.78
CA CYS A 19 12.28 -2.76 2.26
C CYS A 19 13.27 -3.78 2.85
N ASP A 20 13.05 -4.21 4.09
CA ASP A 20 13.94 -5.13 4.80
C ASP A 20 13.59 -6.61 4.55
N GLY A 21 12.47 -6.88 3.87
CA GLY A 21 11.97 -8.23 3.61
C GLY A 21 11.46 -8.96 4.86
N THR A 22 11.20 -8.22 5.95
CA THR A 22 10.76 -8.77 7.24
C THR A 22 9.25 -8.74 7.41
N LEU A 23 8.55 -7.84 6.72
CA LEU A 23 7.11 -7.68 6.77
C LEU A 23 6.49 -7.93 5.38
N ILE A 24 5.33 -8.59 5.38
CA ILE A 24 4.46 -8.69 4.21
C ILE A 24 3.14 -8.03 4.54
N ALA A 25 2.73 -7.07 3.72
CA ALA A 25 1.37 -6.54 3.74
C ALA A 25 0.52 -7.37 2.78
N VAL A 26 -0.65 -7.79 3.24
CA VAL A 26 -1.60 -8.62 2.51
C VAL A 26 -2.92 -7.89 2.42
N GLY A 27 -3.38 -7.60 1.21
CA GLY A 27 -4.69 -7.02 0.93
C GLY A 27 -5.69 -8.09 0.49
N PHE A 28 -6.87 -8.09 1.09
CA PHE A 28 -7.90 -9.10 0.88
C PHE A 28 -9.07 -8.60 0.01
N LYS A 29 -9.87 -9.54 -0.50
CA LYS A 29 -11.09 -9.25 -1.26
C LYS A 29 -12.18 -8.53 -0.45
N ASP A 30 -12.21 -8.73 0.86
CA ASP A 30 -13.17 -8.06 1.76
C ASP A 30 -12.73 -6.64 2.18
N GLY A 31 -11.60 -6.17 1.64
CA GLY A 31 -11.03 -4.86 1.96
C GLY A 31 -10.16 -4.84 3.21
N GLN A 32 -9.95 -5.98 3.87
CA GLN A 32 -9.02 -6.06 5.00
C GLN A 32 -7.57 -5.99 4.52
N ILE A 33 -6.71 -5.55 5.44
CA ILE A 33 -5.26 -5.54 5.27
C ILE A 33 -4.66 -6.15 6.52
N SER A 34 -3.71 -7.08 6.34
CA SER A 34 -2.92 -7.64 7.45
C SER A 34 -1.43 -7.39 7.19
N LEU A 35 -0.68 -7.18 8.28
CA LEU A 35 0.78 -7.28 8.26
C LEU A 35 1.20 -8.64 8.80
N VAL A 36 2.13 -9.29 8.10
CA VAL A 36 2.72 -10.55 8.52
C VAL A 36 4.21 -10.36 8.72
N ASP A 37 4.66 -10.63 9.93
CA ASP A 37 6.06 -10.57 10.34
C ASP A 37 6.75 -11.92 10.17
N PHE A 38 7.89 -11.90 9.50
CA PHE A 38 8.76 -13.05 9.24
C PHE A 38 10.19 -12.85 9.77
N SER A 39 10.41 -11.91 10.69
CA SER A 39 11.74 -11.71 11.27
C SER A 39 12.23 -12.97 12.03
N MET A 40 13.53 -13.25 11.95
CA MET A 40 14.15 -14.46 12.51
C MET A 40 13.97 -14.62 14.03
N GLU A 41 13.72 -13.52 14.76
CA GLU A 41 13.67 -13.52 16.23
C GLU A 41 12.30 -13.92 16.82
N LYS A 42 11.23 -13.90 16.02
CA LYS A 42 9.90 -14.33 16.49
C LYS A 42 9.18 -15.05 15.36
N LYS A 43 9.06 -16.38 15.48
CA LYS A 43 7.93 -17.15 14.92
C LYS A 43 6.58 -16.75 15.56
N SER A 44 6.43 -15.50 15.98
CA SER A 44 5.18 -14.95 16.46
C SER A 44 4.54 -14.28 15.26
N LEU A 45 3.72 -15.06 14.57
CA LEU A 45 2.77 -14.58 13.58
C LEU A 45 1.80 -13.66 14.32
N THR A 46 2.19 -12.41 14.56
CA THR A 46 1.32 -11.45 15.23
C THR A 46 0.20 -11.17 14.25
N ASP A 47 -0.98 -11.69 14.57
CA ASP A 47 -2.20 -11.42 13.84
C ASP A 47 -2.60 -9.98 14.14
N GLY A 48 -1.97 -9.04 13.43
CA GLY A 48 -2.40 -7.65 13.37
C GLY A 48 -3.69 -7.55 12.57
N ASN A 49 -4.71 -8.33 12.94
CA ASN A 49 -6.06 -8.30 12.39
C ASN A 49 -6.79 -7.06 12.93
N LYS A 50 -6.22 -5.87 12.70
CA LYS A 50 -6.97 -4.62 12.87
C LYS A 50 -7.69 -4.33 11.57
N LYS A 51 -8.97 -4.69 11.56
CA LYS A 51 -9.97 -4.28 10.57
C LYS A 51 -9.92 -2.76 10.39
N THR A 52 -9.14 -2.27 9.43
CA THR A 52 -9.22 -0.87 9.04
C THR A 52 -10.44 -0.74 8.13
N ARG A 53 -11.61 -0.38 8.69
CA ARG A 53 -12.92 -0.20 8.04
C ARG A 53 -13.31 -1.29 7.01
N GLU A 54 -14.48 -1.87 7.20
CA GLU A 54 -15.13 -2.69 6.16
C GLU A 54 -15.48 -1.78 4.97
N ARG A 55 -14.52 -1.58 4.05
CA ARG A 55 -14.76 -0.93 2.76
C ARG A 55 -15.66 -1.78 1.87
N ASN A 56 -15.85 -3.05 2.22
CA ASN A 56 -16.58 -4.05 1.45
C ASN A 56 -16.15 -4.07 -0.03
N ALA A 57 -14.87 -3.79 -0.28
CA ALA A 57 -14.28 -3.68 -1.61
C ALA A 57 -12.86 -4.21 -1.59
N ALA A 58 -12.48 -4.98 -2.61
CA ALA A 58 -11.20 -5.65 -2.61
C ALA A 58 -10.03 -4.67 -2.63
N ILE A 59 -8.94 -5.02 -1.95
CA ILE A 59 -7.67 -4.28 -2.05
C ILE A 59 -6.96 -4.68 -3.34
N THR A 60 -7.02 -3.82 -4.34
CA THR A 60 -6.51 -4.08 -5.70
C THR A 60 -5.00 -3.92 -5.81
N CYS A 61 -4.40 -3.02 -5.03
CA CYS A 61 -2.97 -2.80 -5.00
C CYS A 61 -2.53 -2.39 -3.60
N ILE A 62 -1.36 -2.87 -3.18
CA ILE A 62 -0.75 -2.54 -1.89
C ILE A 62 0.75 -2.35 -2.08
N ARG A 63 1.33 -1.32 -1.47
CA ARG A 63 2.75 -0.97 -1.64
C ARG A 63 3.34 -0.37 -0.36
N PHE A 64 4.43 -0.97 0.13
CA PHE A 64 5.28 -0.32 1.12
C PHE A 64 6.04 0.84 0.50
N SER A 65 6.26 1.89 1.30
CA SER A 65 7.20 2.94 0.95
C SER A 65 8.64 2.42 0.97
N PRO A 66 9.54 2.99 0.16
CA PRO A 66 10.95 2.62 0.17
C PRO A 66 11.64 2.77 1.54
N ASN A 67 11.16 3.68 2.39
CA ASN A 67 11.66 3.85 3.76
C ASN A 67 11.04 2.90 4.81
N GLY A 68 10.13 2.01 4.41
CA GLY A 68 9.47 1.02 5.27
C GLY A 68 8.45 1.57 6.30
N LYS A 69 8.25 2.89 6.36
CA LYS A 69 7.42 3.54 7.40
C LYS A 69 5.97 3.75 6.99
N LEU A 70 5.67 3.68 5.70
CA LEU A 70 4.34 3.93 5.15
C LEU A 70 3.88 2.76 4.30
N LEU A 71 2.56 2.66 4.17
CA LEU A 71 1.89 1.73 3.30
C LEU A 71 0.76 2.45 2.59
N VAL A 72 0.62 2.23 1.28
CA VAL A 72 -0.57 2.65 0.53
C VAL A 72 -1.34 1.45 0.03
N ALA A 73 -2.67 1.56 0.02
CA ALA A 73 -3.56 0.53 -0.47
C ALA A 73 -4.68 1.14 -1.31
N SER A 74 -4.86 0.66 -2.54
CA SER A 74 -6.01 1.01 -3.37
C SER A 74 -7.10 -0.05 -3.28
N SER A 75 -8.34 0.36 -3.48
CA SER A 75 -9.50 -0.54 -3.46
C SER A 75 -10.35 -0.44 -4.73
N GLU A 76 -11.20 -1.44 -4.96
CA GLU A 76 -12.15 -1.48 -6.09
C GLU A 76 -13.11 -0.27 -6.12
N ASN A 77 -13.34 0.40 -4.99
CA ASN A 77 -14.16 1.61 -4.89
C ASN A 77 -13.43 2.90 -5.31
N CYS A 78 -12.40 2.81 -6.16
CA CYS A 78 -11.62 3.96 -6.63
C CYS A 78 -11.08 4.82 -5.47
N CYS A 79 -10.60 4.18 -4.40
CA CYS A 79 -10.06 4.88 -3.23
C CYS A 79 -8.63 4.45 -2.95
N ILE A 80 -7.82 5.34 -2.36
CA ILE A 80 -6.49 5.05 -1.84
C ILE A 80 -6.47 5.35 -0.34
N ASP A 81 -5.97 4.42 0.46
CA ASP A 81 -5.66 4.62 1.86
C ASP A 81 -4.16 4.77 2.08
N PHE A 82 -3.82 5.63 3.02
CA PHE A 82 -2.45 5.85 3.47
C PHE A 82 -2.34 5.44 4.92
N PHE A 83 -1.30 4.67 5.23
CA PHE A 83 -1.04 4.15 6.56
C PHE A 83 0.38 4.47 7.00
N GLY A 84 0.54 4.73 8.28
CA GLY A 84 1.81 4.68 8.99
C GLY A 84 1.99 3.31 9.62
N ILE A 85 3.24 2.88 9.69
CA ILE A 85 3.64 1.65 10.35
C ILE A 85 4.51 2.02 11.55
N GLN A 86 4.07 1.60 12.73
CA GLN A 86 4.83 1.78 13.97
C GLN A 86 4.72 0.50 14.79
N GLN A 87 5.85 -0.04 15.25
CA GLN A 87 5.89 -1.30 16.02
C GLN A 87 5.11 -2.46 15.35
N LYS A 88 5.18 -2.54 14.01
CA LYS A 88 4.49 -3.56 13.18
C LYS A 88 2.95 -3.46 13.21
N GLU A 89 2.41 -2.33 13.64
CA GLU A 89 0.99 -2.01 13.61
C GLU A 89 0.68 -0.95 12.53
N LEU A 90 -0.49 -1.08 11.89
CA LEU A 90 -0.98 -0.10 10.92
C LEU A 90 -1.85 0.96 11.60
N THR A 91 -1.59 2.22 11.26
CA THR A 91 -2.45 3.36 11.61
C THR A 91 -2.80 4.11 10.34
N ARG A 92 -4.09 4.28 10.04
CA ARG A 92 -4.52 5.05 8.87
C ARG A 92 -4.25 6.55 9.11
N LEU A 93 -3.49 7.17 8.20
CA LEU A 93 -3.08 8.56 8.27
C LEU A 93 -3.91 9.46 7.36
N GLY A 94 -4.48 8.90 6.30
CA GLY A 94 -5.27 9.64 5.33
C GLY A 94 -5.91 8.73 4.30
N TYR A 95 -6.75 9.32 3.46
CA TYR A 95 -7.40 8.61 2.37
C TYR A 95 -7.91 9.56 1.29
N VAL A 96 -8.02 9.03 0.09
CA VAL A 96 -8.52 9.70 -1.10
C VAL A 96 -9.69 8.92 -1.65
N THR A 97 -10.81 9.57 -1.91
CA THR A 97 -12.07 8.96 -2.41
C THR A 97 -12.65 9.64 -3.63
N HIS A 98 -12.00 10.69 -4.17
CA HIS A 98 -12.49 11.44 -5.32
C HIS A 98 -11.93 10.95 -6.67
N ILE A 99 -11.20 9.82 -6.68
CA ILE A 99 -10.69 9.23 -7.91
C ILE A 99 -11.88 8.62 -8.66
N GLN A 100 -12.03 8.99 -9.93
CA GLN A 100 -13.19 8.60 -10.74
C GLN A 100 -13.08 7.19 -11.32
N ASP A 101 -11.85 6.70 -11.50
CA ASP A 101 -11.54 5.46 -12.18
C ASP A 101 -10.75 4.49 -11.29
N ALA A 102 -10.81 3.21 -11.64
CA ALA A 102 -10.07 2.18 -10.92
C ALA A 102 -8.55 2.47 -10.93
N VAL A 103 -7.93 2.42 -9.76
CA VAL A 103 -6.47 2.48 -9.62
C VAL A 103 -5.90 1.11 -9.99
N LEU A 104 -5.10 1.08 -11.06
CA LEU A 104 -4.50 -0.15 -11.59
C LEU A 104 -3.17 -0.46 -10.91
N GLN A 105 -2.35 0.57 -10.70
CA GLN A 105 -1.03 0.44 -10.10
C GLN A 105 -0.69 1.70 -9.30
N MET A 106 0.08 1.51 -8.22
CA MET A 106 0.72 2.60 -7.49
C MET A 106 2.23 2.40 -7.44
N ASP A 107 2.95 3.50 -7.57
CA ASP A 107 4.41 3.57 -7.46
C ASP A 107 4.82 4.65 -6.45
N TRP A 108 5.84 4.37 -5.64
CA TRP A 108 6.40 5.34 -4.70
C TRP A 108 7.51 6.16 -5.34
N SER A 109 7.69 7.41 -4.88
CA SER A 109 8.95 8.11 -5.09
C SER A 109 10.08 7.45 -4.29
N THR A 110 11.32 7.58 -4.75
CA THR A 110 12.51 7.08 -4.01
C THR A 110 12.63 7.71 -2.62
N THR A 111 12.14 8.94 -2.47
CA THR A 111 12.12 9.69 -1.21
C THR A 111 11.00 9.28 -0.26
N SER A 112 10.09 8.39 -0.67
CA SER A 112 8.86 8.05 0.07
C SER A 112 7.95 9.23 0.38
N GLN A 113 8.09 10.36 -0.33
CA GLN A 113 7.27 11.57 -0.12
C GLN A 113 6.07 11.64 -1.06
N TYR A 114 6.08 10.90 -2.17
CA TYR A 114 5.00 10.91 -3.16
C TYR A 114 4.63 9.49 -3.57
N ILE A 115 3.38 9.36 -4.01
CA ILE A 115 2.95 8.23 -4.82
C ILE A 115 2.40 8.72 -6.17
N ARG A 116 2.52 7.87 -7.18
CA ARG A 116 1.79 7.97 -8.44
C ARG A 116 0.79 6.84 -8.50
N ALA A 117 -0.46 7.15 -8.80
CA ALA A 117 -1.52 6.19 -9.05
C ALA A 117 -1.93 6.26 -10.52
N SER A 118 -1.76 5.14 -11.24
CA SER A 118 -2.19 4.99 -12.62
C SER A 118 -3.63 4.48 -12.66
N THR A 119 -4.52 5.19 -13.35
CA THR A 119 -5.94 4.85 -13.45
C THR A 119 -6.29 4.11 -14.73
N ALA A 120 -7.46 3.47 -14.76
CA ALA A 120 -8.00 2.82 -15.96
C ALA A 120 -8.25 3.78 -17.14
N SER A 121 -8.40 5.08 -16.87
CA SER A 121 -8.52 6.15 -17.87
C SER A 121 -7.17 6.69 -18.36
N PHE A 122 -6.07 5.99 -18.08
CA PHE A 122 -4.70 6.38 -18.45
C PHE A 122 -4.24 7.70 -17.81
N GLN A 123 -4.86 8.12 -16.72
CA GLN A 123 -4.43 9.28 -15.95
C GLN A 123 -3.45 8.83 -14.85
N ALA A 124 -2.36 9.60 -14.68
CA ALA A 124 -1.46 9.45 -13.55
C ALA A 124 -1.78 10.54 -12.52
N LEU A 125 -2.35 10.14 -11.39
CA LEU A 125 -2.61 11.03 -10.26
C LEU A 125 -1.43 10.98 -9.30
N ILE A 126 -0.99 12.14 -8.81
CA ILE A 126 0.16 12.25 -7.92
C ILE A 126 -0.31 12.73 -6.56
N PHE A 127 0.09 12.03 -5.49
CA PHE A 127 -0.27 12.40 -4.13
C PHE A 127 0.97 12.55 -3.25
N ARG A 128 1.01 13.61 -2.45
CA ARG A 128 1.91 13.76 -1.31
C ARG A 128 1.50 12.81 -0.20
N THR A 129 2.52 12.27 0.45
CA THR A 129 2.38 11.40 1.61
C THR A 129 2.73 12.19 2.87
N PRO A 130 2.21 11.83 4.06
CA PRO A 130 1.52 10.57 4.36
C PRO A 130 -0.01 10.63 4.32
N ASN A 131 -0.63 11.76 3.99
CA ASN A 131 -2.07 11.96 4.13
C ASN A 131 -2.86 11.91 2.81
N GLY A 132 -2.19 11.91 1.65
CA GLY A 132 -2.84 11.79 0.34
C GLY A 132 -3.28 13.11 -0.28
N GLU A 133 -2.57 14.21 -0.01
CA GLU A 133 -2.81 15.48 -0.70
C GLU A 133 -2.46 15.36 -2.20
N GLU A 134 -3.42 15.57 -3.09
CA GLU A 134 -3.19 15.52 -4.54
C GLU A 134 -2.38 16.73 -5.01
N ILE A 135 -1.35 16.50 -5.81
CA ILE A 135 -0.57 17.56 -6.45
C ILE A 135 -0.78 17.57 -7.96
N LYS A 136 -0.89 18.78 -8.51
CA LYS A 136 -1.06 19.03 -9.95
C LYS A 136 0.01 19.97 -10.52
N ASN A 137 0.90 20.48 -9.68
CA ASN A 137 1.97 21.37 -10.11
C ASN A 137 2.99 20.59 -10.96
N HIS A 138 3.10 20.96 -12.24
CA HIS A 138 3.93 20.24 -13.20
C HIS A 138 5.43 20.31 -12.87
N GLU A 139 5.94 21.50 -12.54
CA GLU A 139 7.36 21.69 -12.20
C GLU A 139 7.80 20.90 -10.96
N GLU A 140 6.87 20.67 -10.02
CA GLU A 140 7.11 19.82 -8.86
C GLU A 140 7.16 18.34 -9.28
N ILE A 141 6.18 17.90 -10.07
CA ILE A 141 6.04 16.49 -10.49
C ILE A 141 7.24 16.04 -11.33
N GLU A 142 7.76 16.88 -12.23
CA GLU A 142 8.92 16.55 -13.07
C GLU A 142 10.20 16.31 -12.27
N LYS A 143 10.30 16.87 -11.06
CA LYS A 143 11.46 16.69 -10.18
C LYS A 143 11.39 15.40 -9.36
N ILE A 144 10.26 14.68 -9.40
CA ILE A 144 10.08 13.45 -8.62
C ILE A 144 10.79 12.29 -9.29
N VAL A 145 11.68 11.63 -8.53
CA VAL A 145 12.31 10.38 -8.94
C VAL A 145 11.49 9.20 -8.41
N TRP A 146 11.02 8.34 -9.31
CA TRP A 146 10.17 7.18 -8.99
C TRP A 146 11.03 5.95 -8.64
N ASN A 147 10.59 5.18 -7.64
CA ASN A 147 11.32 4.05 -7.07
C ASN A 147 11.23 2.77 -7.94
N SER A 148 10.10 2.58 -8.63
CA SER A 148 9.91 1.45 -9.56
C SER A 148 10.13 1.88 -11.01
N TRP A 149 10.88 1.05 -11.74
CA TRP A 149 11.04 1.09 -13.20
C TRP A 149 9.97 0.25 -13.91
N THR A 150 8.69 0.34 -13.54
CA THR A 150 7.66 -0.24 -14.42
C THR A 150 7.50 0.68 -15.62
N ARG A 151 8.18 0.30 -16.72
CA ARG A 151 7.92 0.75 -18.09
C ARG A 151 6.62 0.17 -18.61
#